data_AF-A0A818KWX9-F1
#
_entry.id   AF-A0A818KWX9-F1
#
_cell.length_a   1.000
_cell.length_b   1.000
_cell.length_c   1.000
_cell.angle_alpha   90.00
_cell.angle_beta   90.00
_cell.angle_gamma   90.00
#
_symmetry.space_group_name_H-M   'P 1'
#
loop_
_entity.id
_entity.type
_entity.pdbx_description
1 polymer ?
#
loop_
_entity_poly.entity_id
_entity_poly.type
_entity_poly.pdbx_seq_one_letter_code
_entity_poly.pdbx_strand_id
1 'polypeptide(L)'
;MRDGQLVTGYRSDRGVGRMEKREIGELEPYLEKRGGFSWLPQSDTEYYASEAAHANLKFAQHERDVMNVPDYLLWSIGNFFLFFVLGIICIILSVRVREHKRTHDYDTTLKISKRTLTMNIFSTVIGIAFLVTMLALLINKSSTTF
;
A
#
# COMPACT_ATOMS: atom_id res chain seq x y z
N MET A 1 7.66 38.28 9.38
CA MET A 1 7.99 37.87 10.76
C MET A 1 6.99 36.83 11.22
N ARG A 2 7.42 35.56 11.26
CA ARG A 2 6.96 34.46 12.13
C ARG A 2 7.82 33.23 11.79
N ASP A 3 8.95 33.18 12.49
CA ASP A 3 9.52 32.04 13.21
C ASP A 3 9.56 30.68 12.50
N GLY A 4 10.71 30.44 11.87
CA GLY A 4 11.20 29.09 11.61
C GLY A 4 11.62 28.44 12.92
N GLN A 5 10.82 27.52 13.43
CA GLN A 5 11.27 26.58 14.45
C GLN A 5 12.03 25.43 13.78
N LEU A 6 13.36 25.54 13.87
CA LEU A 6 14.27 24.39 13.79
C LEU A 6 13.99 23.49 14.99
N VAL A 7 13.31 22.36 14.74
CA VAL A 7 13.25 21.27 15.72
C VAL A 7 14.44 20.36 15.49
N THR A 8 15.28 20.37 16.51
CA THR A 8 16.52 19.65 16.73
C THR A 8 16.35 18.14 16.88
N GLY A 9 17.37 17.39 16.45
CA GLY A 9 17.82 16.18 17.14
C GLY A 9 17.24 14.85 16.65
N TYR A 10 17.90 14.22 15.68
CA TYR A 10 17.82 12.76 15.54
C TYR A 10 19.10 12.13 16.10
N ARG A 11 18.98 11.66 17.34
CA ARG A 11 19.94 10.83 18.05
C ARG A 11 20.05 9.49 17.31
N SER A 12 21.15 9.29 16.59
CA SER A 12 21.49 8.02 15.94
C SER A 12 22.02 7.03 16.97
N ASP A 13 21.11 6.46 17.76
CA ASP A 13 21.37 5.32 18.64
C ASP A 13 20.70 4.09 18.04
N ARG A 14 21.23 3.54 16.95
CA ARG A 14 21.03 2.11 16.60
C ARG A 14 22.24 1.61 15.84
N GLY A 15 22.82 0.55 16.40
CA GLY A 15 24.14 0.02 16.09
C GLY A 15 24.39 -0.19 14.60
N VAL A 16 25.60 0.20 14.20
CA VAL A 16 26.28 -0.20 12.97
C VAL A 16 26.35 -1.73 12.96
N GLY A 17 25.33 -2.36 12.37
CA GLY A 17 25.38 -3.77 12.00
C GLY A 17 26.49 -3.93 10.97
N ARG A 18 27.58 -4.58 11.38
CA ARG A 18 28.70 -4.99 10.54
C ARG A 18 28.15 -5.71 9.31
N MET A 19 28.11 -5.03 8.16
CA MET A 19 27.76 -5.67 6.89
C MET A 19 28.79 -6.77 6.60
N GLU A 20 28.28 -7.95 6.28
CA GLU A 20 29.05 -9.14 6.01
C GLU A 20 29.73 -8.98 4.64
N LYS A 21 31.03 -9.31 4.53
CA LYS A 21 31.87 -9.11 3.33
C LYS A 21 31.35 -9.75 2.04
N ARG A 22 30.25 -10.51 2.08
CA ARG A 22 29.68 -11.21 0.93
C ARG A 22 28.83 -10.31 0.02
N GLU A 23 28.30 -9.20 0.52
CA GLU A 23 27.47 -8.27 -0.29
C GLU A 23 28.31 -7.26 -1.10
N ILE A 24 29.62 -7.18 -0.86
CA ILE A 24 30.54 -6.29 -1.59
C ILE A 24 30.83 -6.83 -3.00
N GLY A 25 30.71 -8.15 -3.22
CA GLY A 25 31.06 -8.80 -4.50
C GLY A 25 30.05 -8.61 -5.63
N GLU A 26 28.77 -8.33 -5.33
CA GLU A 26 27.74 -8.14 -6.37
C GLU A 26 27.74 -6.74 -6.99
N LEU A 27 28.44 -5.78 -6.39
CA LEU A 27 28.51 -4.39 -6.85
C LEU A 27 29.72 -4.09 -7.76
N GLU A 28 30.69 -5.00 -7.88
CA GLU A 28 31.87 -4.83 -8.75
C GLU A 28 31.55 -4.52 -10.23
N PRO A 29 30.60 -5.19 -10.92
CA PRO A 29 30.36 -4.91 -12.34
C PRO A 29 29.74 -3.53 -12.59
N TYR A 30 29.26 -2.83 -11.55
CA TYR A 30 28.74 -1.47 -11.65
C TYR A 30 29.80 -0.39 -11.39
N LEU A 31 30.93 -0.75 -10.78
CA LEU A 31 32.03 0.16 -10.47
C LEU A 31 33.08 0.23 -11.59
N GLU A 32 33.26 -0.86 -12.34
CA GLU A 32 34.32 -0.94 -13.37
C GLU A 32 34.02 -0.08 -14.62
N LYS A 33 32.76 0.29 -14.86
CA LYS A 33 32.36 1.07 -16.05
C LYS A 33 32.51 2.59 -15.91
N ARG A 34 32.95 3.11 -14.76
CA ARG A 34 33.31 4.53 -14.55
C ARG A 34 34.81 4.71 -14.34
N GLY A 35 35.61 4.40 -15.35
CA GLY A 35 37.04 4.72 -15.42
C GLY A 35 37.34 6.23 -15.51
N GLY A 36 36.84 7.04 -14.59
CA GLY A 36 36.95 8.50 -14.64
C GLY A 36 36.69 9.25 -13.33
N PHE A 37 36.79 8.59 -12.17
CA PHE A 37 36.55 9.22 -10.86
C PHE A 37 37.73 9.04 -9.89
N SER A 38 38.98 9.19 -10.36
CA SER A 38 40.18 9.01 -9.51
C SER A 38 40.53 10.21 -8.62
N TRP A 39 39.66 11.22 -8.52
CA TRP A 39 39.90 12.48 -7.79
C TRP A 39 39.02 12.67 -6.55
N LEU A 40 38.09 11.75 -6.25
CA LEU A 40 37.30 11.84 -5.01
C LEU A 40 38.08 11.21 -3.84
N PRO A 41 38.22 11.89 -2.70
CA PRO A 41 38.77 11.32 -1.48
C PRO A 41 38.00 10.06 -1.08
N GLN A 42 38.71 8.99 -0.74
CA GLN A 42 38.11 7.70 -0.36
C GLN A 42 37.15 7.82 0.84
N SER A 43 37.42 8.77 1.75
CA SER A 43 36.54 9.12 2.88
C SER A 43 35.14 9.59 2.45
N ASP A 44 35.05 10.26 1.30
CA ASP A 44 33.82 10.89 0.85
C ASP A 44 32.97 9.86 0.09
N THR A 45 33.62 8.89 -0.56
CA THR A 45 32.92 7.79 -1.24
C THR A 45 32.11 6.91 -0.28
N GLU A 46 32.63 6.66 0.93
CA GLU A 46 31.90 5.91 1.97
C GLU A 46 30.69 6.69 2.50
N TYR A 47 30.84 8.01 2.67
CA TYR A 47 29.74 8.89 3.10
C TYR A 47 28.60 8.90 2.08
N TYR A 48 28.87 9.14 0.80
CA TYR A 48 27.85 9.13 -0.25
C TYR A 48 27.22 7.75 -0.44
N ALA A 49 27.99 6.67 -0.31
CA ALA A 49 27.45 5.31 -0.36
C ALA A 49 26.50 5.04 0.82
N SER A 50 26.85 5.49 2.03
CA SER A 50 25.98 5.36 3.20
C SER A 50 24.68 6.16 3.06
N GLU A 51 24.75 7.38 2.53
CA GLU A 51 23.59 8.25 2.32
C GLU A 51 22.65 7.67 1.25
N ALA A 52 23.21 7.13 0.15
CA ALA A 52 22.46 6.42 -0.88
C ALA A 52 21.79 5.15 -0.31
N ALA A 53 22.47 4.39 0.54
CA ALA A 53 21.91 3.21 1.20
C ALA A 53 20.74 3.57 2.14
N HIS A 54 20.85 4.66 2.89
CA HIS A 54 19.77 5.16 3.74
C HIS A 54 18.57 5.63 2.94
N ALA A 55 18.78 6.30 1.80
CA ALA A 55 17.72 6.68 0.89
C ALA A 55 16.98 5.44 0.36
N ASN A 56 17.72 4.43 -0.12
CA ASN A 56 17.15 3.17 -0.63
C ASN A 56 16.32 2.42 0.42
N LEU A 57 16.78 2.39 1.68
CA LEU A 57 16.02 1.80 2.79
C LEU A 57 14.68 2.52 3.04
N LYS A 58 14.65 3.85 2.96
CA LYS A 58 13.41 4.63 3.09
C LYS A 58 12.44 4.35 1.96
N PHE A 59 12.94 4.27 0.72
CA PHE A 59 12.11 3.92 -0.44
C PHE A 59 11.52 2.50 -0.28
N ALA A 60 12.35 1.52 0.12
CA ALA A 60 11.89 0.15 0.34
C ALA A 60 10.91 0.01 1.51
N GLN A 61 11.01 0.85 2.55
CA GLN A 61 9.99 0.92 3.60
C GLN A 61 8.67 1.49 3.06
N HIS A 62 8.75 2.60 2.31
CA HIS A 62 7.56 3.23 1.76
C HIS A 62 6.80 2.31 0.79
N GLU A 63 7.50 1.57 -0.07
CA GLU A 63 6.89 0.57 -0.95
C GLU A 63 6.17 -0.54 -0.18
N ARG A 64 6.78 -1.02 0.91
CA ARG A 64 6.15 -2.04 1.77
C ARG A 64 4.87 -1.52 2.42
N ASP A 65 4.86 -0.26 2.85
CA ASP A 65 3.69 0.37 3.44
C ASP A 65 2.54 0.52 2.42
N VAL A 66 2.86 0.87 1.16
CA VAL A 66 1.89 0.93 0.05
C VAL A 66 1.30 -0.46 -0.24
N MET A 67 2.15 -1.49 -0.27
CA MET A 67 1.71 -2.85 -0.59
C MET A 67 0.86 -3.48 0.52
N ASN A 68 1.04 -3.06 1.77
CA ASN A 68 0.28 -3.54 2.92
C ASN A 68 -1.14 -2.94 3.02
N VAL A 69 -1.51 -1.96 2.18
CA VAL A 69 -2.87 -1.40 2.17
C VAL A 69 -3.86 -2.50 1.73
N PRO A 70 -4.97 -2.74 2.43
CA PRO A 70 -5.93 -3.78 2.04
C PRO A 70 -6.72 -3.40 0.78
N ASP A 71 -6.87 -4.37 -0.13
CA ASP A 71 -7.56 -4.19 -1.43
C ASP A 71 -9.05 -4.58 -1.42
N TYR A 72 -9.52 -5.26 -0.36
CA TYR A 72 -10.92 -5.72 -0.17
C TYR A 72 -11.58 -6.48 -1.36
N LEU A 73 -10.81 -6.90 -2.36
CA LEU A 73 -11.31 -7.50 -3.59
C LEU A 73 -12.13 -8.78 -3.32
N LEU A 74 -11.66 -9.64 -2.41
CA LEU A 74 -12.38 -10.86 -2.05
C LEU A 74 -13.74 -10.56 -1.41
N TRP A 75 -13.82 -9.49 -0.60
CA TRP A 75 -15.07 -9.03 -0.02
C TRP A 75 -16.01 -8.48 -1.10
N SER A 76 -15.49 -7.68 -2.04
CA SER A 76 -16.29 -7.18 -3.17
C SER A 76 -16.84 -8.29 -4.06
N ILE A 77 -16.10 -9.39 -4.25
CA ILE A 77 -16.59 -10.59 -4.94
C ILE A 77 -17.73 -11.24 -4.13
N GLY A 78 -17.64 -11.30 -2.81
CA GLY A 78 -18.76 -11.74 -1.96
C GLY A 78 -20.01 -10.87 -2.13
N ASN A 79 -19.83 -9.55 -2.19
CA ASN A 79 -20.93 -8.61 -2.43
C ASN A 79 -21.58 -8.76 -3.80
N PHE A 80 -20.85 -9.21 -4.82
CA PHE A 80 -21.41 -9.50 -6.14
C PHE A 80 -22.47 -10.60 -6.12
N PHE A 81 -22.30 -11.63 -5.29
CA PHE A 81 -23.31 -12.68 -5.14
C PHE A 81 -24.55 -12.22 -4.36
N LEU A 82 -24.40 -11.25 -3.45
CA LEU A 82 -25.53 -10.67 -2.71
C LEU A 82 -26.31 -9.65 -3.56
N PHE A 83 -25.59 -8.78 -4.27
CA PHE A 83 -26.20 -7.73 -5.07
C PHE A 83 -25.32 -7.39 -6.28
N PHE A 84 -25.65 -7.99 -7.43
CA PHE A 84 -24.85 -7.94 -8.67
C PHE A 84 -24.39 -6.53 -9.05
N VAL A 85 -25.30 -5.55 -9.04
CA VAL A 85 -25.02 -4.17 -9.48
C VAL A 85 -24.03 -3.45 -8.56
N LEU A 86 -24.23 -3.52 -7.24
CA LEU A 86 -23.35 -2.89 -6.25
C LEU A 86 -22.02 -3.64 -6.13
N GLY A 87 -22.04 -4.96 -6.28
CA GLY A 87 -20.85 -5.79 -6.31
C GLY A 87 -19.90 -5.43 -7.44
N ILE A 88 -20.41 -5.20 -8.66
CA ILE A 88 -19.58 -4.73 -9.79
C ILE A 88 -18.89 -3.41 -9.44
N ILE A 89 -19.62 -2.45 -8.88
CA ILE A 89 -19.05 -1.14 -8.48
C ILE A 89 -17.94 -1.34 -7.44
N CYS A 90 -18.14 -2.21 -6.46
CA CYS A 90 -17.15 -2.51 -5.43
C CYS A 90 -15.90 -3.21 -5.99
N ILE A 91 -16.08 -4.11 -6.97
CA ILE A 91 -14.96 -4.77 -7.67
C ILE A 91 -14.13 -3.73 -8.43
N ILE A 92 -14.77 -2.81 -9.16
CA ILE A 92 -14.08 -1.74 -9.88
C ILE A 92 -13.26 -0.86 -8.92
N LEU A 93 -13.83 -0.50 -7.77
CA LEU A 93 -13.12 0.28 -6.75
C LEU A 93 -11.91 -0.47 -6.18
N SER A 94 -12.06 -1.77 -5.89
CA SER A 94 -10.96 -2.63 -5.43
C SER A 94 -9.83 -2.74 -6.45
N VAL A 95 -10.17 -2.86 -7.74
CA VAL A 95 -9.19 -2.85 -8.83
C VAL A 95 -8.47 -1.49 -8.92
N ARG A 96 -9.20 -0.38 -8.76
CA ARG A 96 -8.57 0.96 -8.74
C ARG A 96 -7.59 1.14 -7.59
N VAL A 97 -7.86 0.60 -6.40
CA VAL A 97 -6.88 0.61 -5.29
C VAL A 97 -5.59 -0.09 -5.74
N ARG A 98 -5.71 -1.26 -6.36
CA ARG A 98 -4.56 -2.04 -6.86
C ARG A 98 -3.80 -1.32 -7.98
N GLU A 99 -4.48 -0.59 -8.84
CA GLU A 99 -3.82 0.26 -9.84
C GLU A 99 -3.03 1.39 -9.18
N HIS A 100 -3.59 2.07 -8.18
CA HIS A 100 -2.92 3.18 -7.49
C HIS A 100 -1.72 2.72 -6.66
N LYS A 101 -1.74 1.48 -6.13
CA LYS A 101 -0.55 0.86 -5.51
C LYS A 101 0.64 0.78 -6.47
N ARG A 102 0.40 0.56 -7.77
CA ARG A 102 1.47 0.50 -8.78
C ARG A 102 2.06 1.87 -9.11
N THR A 103 1.34 2.94 -8.82
CA THR A 103 1.79 4.33 -9.05
C THR A 103 2.62 4.87 -7.89
N HIS A 104 2.82 4.09 -6.80
CA HIS A 104 3.59 4.47 -5.61
C HIS A 104 3.09 5.74 -4.88
N ASP A 105 1.83 6.16 -5.10
CA ASP A 105 1.22 7.27 -4.37
C ASP A 105 0.45 6.73 -3.15
N TYR A 106 1.09 6.80 -1.98
CA TYR A 106 0.54 6.27 -0.72
C TYR A 106 -0.73 7.01 -0.26
N ASP A 107 -0.73 8.34 -0.29
CA ASP A 107 -1.82 9.15 0.25
C ASP A 107 -3.11 8.94 -0.55
N THR A 108 -2.98 8.86 -1.87
CA THR A 108 -4.13 8.60 -2.75
C THR A 108 -4.62 7.16 -2.58
N THR A 109 -3.70 6.19 -2.50
CA THR A 109 -4.05 4.77 -2.29
C THR A 109 -4.83 4.56 -0.99
N LEU A 110 -4.41 5.19 0.10
CA LEU A 110 -5.07 5.07 1.40
C LEU A 110 -6.48 5.69 1.40
N LYS A 111 -6.65 6.84 0.75
CA LYS A 111 -7.97 7.49 0.58
C LYS A 111 -8.94 6.62 -0.22
N ILE A 112 -8.48 6.03 -1.32
CA ILE A 112 -9.31 5.15 -2.17
C ILE A 112 -9.62 3.84 -1.44
N SER A 113 -8.67 3.27 -0.69
CA SER A 113 -8.90 2.05 0.11
C SER A 113 -9.98 2.28 1.17
N LYS A 114 -9.93 3.39 1.92
CA LYS A 114 -10.98 3.77 2.88
C LYS A 114 -12.35 3.91 2.21
N ARG A 115 -12.41 4.57 1.06
CA ARG A 115 -13.66 4.70 0.28
C ARG A 115 -14.19 3.35 -0.18
N THR A 116 -13.32 2.44 -0.59
CA THR A 116 -13.67 1.08 -1.02
C THR A 116 -14.24 0.27 0.15
N LEU A 117 -13.64 0.39 1.34
CA LEU A 117 -14.18 -0.22 2.56
C LEU A 117 -15.60 0.29 2.86
N THR A 118 -15.81 1.61 2.85
CA THR A 118 -17.14 2.18 3.14
C THR A 118 -18.19 1.71 2.13
N MET A 119 -17.84 1.64 0.84
CA MET A 119 -18.74 1.14 -0.20
C MET A 119 -19.04 -0.35 -0.06
N ASN A 120 -18.05 -1.18 0.31
CA ASN A 120 -18.27 -2.60 0.57
C ASN A 120 -19.22 -2.81 1.76
N ILE A 121 -19.04 -2.05 2.85
CA ILE A 121 -19.93 -2.12 4.02
C ILE A 121 -21.35 -1.71 3.61
N PHE A 122 -21.49 -0.59 2.91
CA PHE A 122 -22.80 -0.12 2.45
C PHE A 122 -23.49 -1.15 1.55
N SER A 123 -22.74 -1.75 0.63
CA SER A 123 -23.23 -2.82 -0.24
C SER A 123 -23.66 -4.06 0.56
N THR A 124 -22.90 -4.47 1.59
CA THR A 124 -23.31 -5.61 2.44
C THR A 124 -24.61 -5.33 3.18
N VAL A 125 -24.76 -4.15 3.77
CA VAL A 125 -25.94 -3.79 4.56
C VAL A 125 -27.19 -3.78 3.68
N ILE A 126 -27.11 -3.17 2.50
CA ILE A 126 -28.21 -3.16 1.53
C ILE A 126 -28.52 -4.56 1.02
N GLY A 127 -27.50 -5.34 0.66
CA GLY A 127 -27.66 -6.71 0.16
C GLY A 127 -28.36 -7.62 1.17
N ILE A 128 -27.96 -7.55 2.45
CA ILE A 128 -28.59 -8.32 3.53
C ILE A 128 -30.04 -7.87 3.75
N ALA A 129 -30.31 -6.56 3.80
CA ALA A 129 -31.67 -6.04 3.97
C ALA A 129 -32.61 -6.50 2.84
N PHE A 130 -32.12 -6.49 1.60
CA PHE A 130 -32.87 -6.98 0.45
C PHE A 130 -33.16 -8.48 0.54
N LEU A 131 -32.16 -9.29 0.93
CA LEU A 131 -32.30 -10.73 1.07
C LEU A 131 -33.31 -11.11 2.16
N VAL A 132 -33.27 -10.44 3.31
CA VAL A 132 -34.25 -10.61 4.40
C VAL A 132 -35.67 -10.26 3.93
N THR A 133 -35.82 -9.15 3.22
CA THR A 133 -37.12 -8.71 2.70
C THR A 133 -37.69 -9.73 1.71
N MET A 134 -36.87 -10.23 0.79
CA MET A 134 -37.28 -11.27 -0.16
C MET A 134 -37.72 -12.56 0.53
N LEU A 135 -36.96 -13.04 1.52
CA LEU A 135 -37.34 -14.23 2.30
C LEU A 135 -38.67 -14.03 3.03
N ALA A 136 -38.88 -12.87 3.67
CA ALA A 136 -40.13 -12.56 4.35
C ALA A 136 -41.33 -12.59 3.39
N LEU A 137 -41.19 -12.04 2.18
CA LEU A 137 -42.24 -12.07 1.16
C LEU A 137 -42.53 -13.49 0.67
N LEU A 138 -41.50 -14.32 0.49
CA LEU A 138 -41.68 -15.72 0.07
C LEU A 138 -42.41 -16.54 1.13
N ILE A 139 -42.06 -16.38 2.41
CA ILE A 139 -42.73 -17.05 3.53
C ILE A 139 -44.19 -16.62 3.61
N ASN A 140 -44.46 -15.31 3.52
CA ASN A 140 -45.82 -14.78 3.56
C ASN A 140 -46.68 -15.31 2.40
N LYS A 141 -46.12 -15.37 1.19
CA LYS A 141 -46.81 -15.93 0.02
C LYS A 141 -47.09 -17.42 0.18
N SER A 142 -46.15 -18.19 0.74
CA SER A 142 -46.36 -19.62 0.99
C SER A 142 -47.48 -19.89 2.00
N SER A 143 -47.64 -18.99 2.98
CA SER A 143 -48.64 -19.13 4.05
C SER A 143 -50.07 -18.81 3.60
N THR A 144 -50.26 -17.97 2.58
CA THR A 144 -51.59 -17.63 2.04
C THR A 144 -52.10 -18.59 0.97
N THR A 145 -51.30 -19.56 0.56
CA THR A 145 -51.67 -20.54 -0.48
C THR A 145 -52.15 -21.88 0.11
N PHE A 146 -52.21 -22.01 1.44
CA PHE A 146 -52.82 -23.13 2.17
C PHE A 146 -54.19 -22.74 2.73
#